data_AF-A0A318ZX80-F1
#
_entry.id   AF-A0A318ZX80-F1
#
_cell.length_a   1.000
_cell.length_b   1.000
_cell.length_c   1.000
_cell.angle_alpha   90.00
_cell.angle_beta   90.00
_cell.angle_gamma   90.00
#
_symmetry.space_group_name_H-M   'P 1'
#
loop_
_entity.id
_entity.type
_entity.pdbx_description
1 polymer ?
#
loop_
_entity_poly.entity_id
_entity_poly.type
_entity_poly.pdbx_seq_one_letter_code
_entity_poly.pdbx_strand_id
1 'polypeptide(L)'
;MVLAAWCRLVPTEWQSPDHILLGDALELKGVAGKARPAKDVRFALPNGLELTYGEINALAGDFYGTWDPISDPDDPGERTNRFNRAWETLALGGDGLKEEAGSILAIIYQQKAAVEQRIQAGQSPADAYEAVYVDDPKWDWKFESITDGRKGLGLPTYVNLAAVDWDHFGADARLAYQVGHDAAVAHAYQTGDLMTAYAKNAFADHFLQDSFSAGHVRTPRRALHAGDDYDIDFKAKVMHDEDGAHGLVVSTAGSYSQSWTMYGDNSFLEPANDDNRQRCLDALQTSADEVFEAWWTKENVRRYGALDFLPTLESAFKAPNDQPLYHIHAREGCELCGNKVQG
;
A
#
# COMPACT_ATOMS: atom_id res chain seq x y z
N MET A 1 -15.35 -24.08 1.86
CA MET A 1 -15.68 -23.92 0.42
C MET A 1 -16.02 -22.47 0.08
N VAL A 2 -16.79 -21.74 0.90
CA VAL A 2 -17.06 -20.29 0.72
C VAL A 2 -15.80 -19.43 0.95
N LEU A 3 -15.03 -19.67 2.01
CA LEU A 3 -13.75 -18.96 2.27
C LEU A 3 -12.74 -19.10 1.12
N ALA A 4 -12.70 -20.27 0.47
CA ALA A 4 -11.81 -20.57 -0.66
C ALA A 4 -12.14 -19.75 -1.91
N ALA A 5 -13.43 -19.42 -2.09
CA ALA A 5 -13.88 -18.54 -3.15
C ALA A 5 -13.57 -17.08 -2.78
N TRP A 6 -13.82 -16.67 -1.54
CA TRP A 6 -13.51 -15.31 -1.06
C TRP A 6 -12.03 -14.91 -1.22
N CYS A 7 -11.08 -15.77 -0.82
CA CYS A 7 -9.65 -15.50 -1.02
C CYS A 7 -9.26 -15.32 -2.50
N ARG A 8 -10.04 -15.84 -3.45
CA ARG A 8 -9.79 -15.70 -4.90
C ARG A 8 -10.58 -14.57 -5.57
N LEU A 9 -11.58 -14.03 -4.88
CA LEU A 9 -12.58 -13.12 -5.46
C LEU A 9 -12.36 -11.65 -5.08
N VAL A 10 -11.49 -11.40 -4.11
CA VAL A 10 -11.11 -10.04 -3.68
C VAL A 10 -9.68 -9.78 -4.18
N PRO A 11 -9.32 -8.57 -4.64
CA PRO A 11 -7.94 -8.25 -4.99
C PRO A 11 -7.07 -8.29 -3.72
N THR A 12 -6.60 -9.47 -3.32
CA THR A 12 -5.82 -9.67 -2.09
C THR A 12 -4.32 -9.59 -2.30
N GLU A 13 -3.86 -9.10 -3.45
CA GLU A 13 -2.51 -9.40 -3.93
C GLU A 13 -1.64 -8.16 -4.13
N TRP A 14 -1.43 -7.33 -3.11
CA TRP A 14 -0.11 -6.73 -2.98
C TRP A 14 0.85 -7.74 -2.37
N GLN A 15 1.99 -7.86 -3.03
CA GLN A 15 3.06 -8.75 -2.64
C GLN A 15 3.76 -8.18 -1.40
N SER A 16 3.33 -8.59 -0.20
CA SER A 16 3.93 -8.15 1.06
C SER A 16 5.47 -8.19 1.08
N PRO A 17 6.16 -9.14 0.40
CA PRO A 17 7.62 -9.10 0.27
C PRO A 17 8.21 -7.88 -0.49
N ASP A 18 7.49 -7.32 -1.44
CA ASP A 18 7.93 -6.16 -2.23
C ASP A 18 7.89 -4.89 -1.37
N HIS A 19 6.86 -4.76 -0.52
CA HIS A 19 6.79 -3.71 0.47
C HIS A 19 7.97 -3.74 1.44
N ILE A 20 8.36 -4.94 1.89
CA ILE A 20 9.58 -5.11 2.70
C ILE A 20 10.79 -4.64 1.91
N LEU A 21 10.96 -5.13 0.68
CA LEU A 21 12.12 -4.82 -0.17
C LEU A 21 12.29 -3.32 -0.38
N LEU A 22 11.22 -2.60 -0.70
CA LEU A 22 11.24 -1.16 -0.94
C LEU A 22 11.52 -0.37 0.34
N GLY A 23 10.79 -0.64 1.43
CA GLY A 23 10.93 0.08 2.68
C GLY A 23 12.29 -0.14 3.35
N ASP A 24 12.84 -1.36 3.25
CA ASP A 24 14.14 -1.70 3.83
C ASP A 24 15.34 -1.17 3.05
N ALA A 25 15.13 -0.74 1.80
CA ALA A 25 16.14 -0.12 0.94
C ALA A 25 16.41 1.36 1.25
N LEU A 26 15.56 1.99 2.08
CA LEU A 26 15.70 3.41 2.41
C LEU A 26 16.91 3.68 3.31
N GLU A 27 17.39 4.93 3.27
CA GLU A 27 18.43 5.46 4.14
C GLU A 27 17.81 6.45 5.14
N LEU A 28 17.74 6.06 6.41
CA LEU A 28 17.07 6.82 7.46
C LEU A 28 18.05 7.70 8.22
N LYS A 29 17.81 9.01 8.22
CA LYS A 29 18.61 9.98 8.98
C LYS A 29 18.23 9.98 10.45
N GLY A 30 19.22 10.00 11.34
CA GLY A 30 19.03 10.08 12.80
C GLY A 30 19.61 11.35 13.44
N VAL A 31 19.66 11.40 14.78
CA VAL A 31 20.05 12.58 15.59
C VAL A 31 21.42 13.18 15.22
N ALA A 32 22.37 12.34 14.80
CA ALA A 32 23.70 12.79 14.38
C ALA A 32 23.79 13.17 12.89
N GLY A 33 22.67 13.23 12.17
CA GLY A 33 22.62 13.39 10.70
C GLY A 33 23.17 12.20 9.91
N LYS A 34 23.58 11.13 10.59
CA LYS A 34 24.04 9.90 9.96
C LYS A 34 22.84 9.13 9.44
N ALA A 35 22.86 8.83 8.15
CA ALA A 35 21.94 7.88 7.54
C ALA A 35 22.31 6.45 7.94
N ARG A 36 21.30 5.60 8.09
CA ARG A 36 21.44 4.16 8.28
C ARG A 36 20.46 3.45 7.35
N PRO A 37 20.85 2.29 6.77
CA PRO A 37 19.91 1.46 6.03
C PRO A 37 18.69 1.10 6.91
N ALA A 38 17.49 1.25 6.37
CA ALA A 38 16.24 1.02 7.08
C ALA A 38 16.10 -0.42 7.60
N LYS A 39 16.61 -1.41 6.84
CA LYS A 39 16.73 -2.81 7.27
C LYS A 39 17.51 -3.03 8.58
N ASP A 40 18.41 -2.11 8.91
CA ASP A 40 19.29 -2.19 10.10
C ASP A 40 18.74 -1.35 11.27
N VAL A 41 17.53 -0.78 11.12
CA VAL A 41 16.84 0.02 12.13
C VAL A 41 15.61 -0.74 12.58
N ARG A 42 15.50 -0.95 13.89
CA ARG A 42 14.32 -1.56 14.53
C ARG A 42 13.50 -0.48 15.22
N PHE A 43 12.26 -0.32 14.79
CA PHE A 43 11.27 0.56 15.39
C PHE A 43 10.54 -0.20 16.48
N ALA A 44 10.80 0.17 17.74
CA ALA A 44 10.03 -0.33 18.87
C ALA A 44 8.67 0.38 18.89
N LEU A 45 7.62 -0.36 18.54
CA LEU A 45 6.24 0.11 18.66
C LEU A 45 5.82 0.16 20.13
N PRO A 46 4.77 0.92 20.49
CA PRO A 46 4.31 1.04 21.88
C PRO A 46 3.96 -0.29 22.58
N ASN A 47 3.49 -1.31 21.85
CA ASN A 47 3.28 -2.67 22.36
C ASN A 47 4.58 -3.50 22.50
N GLY A 48 5.74 -2.91 22.22
CA GLY A 48 7.05 -3.54 22.27
C GLY A 48 7.33 -4.52 21.12
N LEU A 49 6.54 -4.49 20.04
CA LEU A 49 6.89 -5.13 18.78
C LEU A 49 8.03 -4.34 18.12
N GLU A 50 9.06 -5.01 17.61
CA GLU A 50 10.18 -4.37 16.93
C GLU A 50 10.20 -4.77 15.45
N LEU A 51 10.01 -3.80 14.56
CA LEU A 51 9.91 -4.01 13.11
C LEU A 51 10.92 -3.14 12.36
N THR A 52 11.32 -3.54 11.15
CA THR A 52 11.96 -2.62 10.20
C THR A 52 10.93 -1.71 9.53
N TYR A 53 11.39 -0.74 8.75
CA TYR A 53 10.51 0.13 7.97
C TYR A 53 9.69 -0.71 6.99
N GLY A 54 10.35 -1.57 6.21
CA GLY A 54 9.69 -2.45 5.24
C GLY A 54 8.73 -3.45 5.86
N GLU A 55 9.04 -4.00 7.03
CA GLU A 55 8.09 -4.87 7.75
C GLU A 55 6.82 -4.12 8.18
N ILE A 56 6.90 -2.82 8.52
CA ILE A 56 5.70 -2.01 8.77
C ILE A 56 4.93 -1.77 7.47
N ASN A 57 5.62 -1.44 6.37
CA ASN A 57 4.97 -1.29 5.05
C ASN A 57 4.17 -2.53 4.67
N ALA A 58 4.75 -3.72 4.88
CA ALA A 58 4.13 -4.99 4.51
C ALA A 58 2.96 -5.43 5.41
N LEU A 59 2.80 -4.80 6.57
CA LEU A 59 1.74 -5.10 7.54
C LEU A 59 0.59 -4.09 7.49
N ALA A 60 0.88 -2.85 7.10
CA ALA A 60 -0.10 -1.77 7.01
C ALA A 60 -1.12 -2.05 5.90
N GLY A 61 -2.40 -1.69 6.11
CA GLY A 61 -3.46 -1.82 5.11
C GLY A 61 -3.94 -3.26 4.92
N ASP A 62 -3.03 -4.15 4.52
CA ASP A 62 -3.31 -5.55 4.18
C ASP A 62 -3.62 -6.42 5.40
N PHE A 63 -2.87 -6.22 6.48
CA PHE A 63 -2.98 -7.02 7.70
C PHE A 63 -3.43 -6.22 8.90
N TYR A 64 -3.16 -4.92 8.95
CA TYR A 64 -3.51 -4.08 10.09
C TYR A 64 -4.25 -2.85 9.58
N GLY A 65 -5.47 -2.67 10.09
CA GLY A 65 -6.42 -1.68 9.61
C GLY A 65 -7.74 -1.80 10.37
N THR A 66 -8.75 -1.06 9.91
CA THR A 66 -10.09 -1.10 10.51
C THR A 66 -11.15 -1.28 9.43
N TRP A 67 -12.40 -1.50 9.85
CA TRP A 67 -13.56 -1.51 8.94
C TRP A 67 -13.90 -0.16 8.32
N ASP A 68 -13.24 0.91 8.78
CA ASP A 68 -13.46 2.28 8.36
C ASP A 68 -12.30 2.74 7.47
N PRO A 69 -12.45 2.74 6.13
CA PRO A 69 -11.42 3.26 5.24
C PRO A 69 -11.11 4.73 5.52
N ILE A 70 -9.82 5.05 5.51
CA ILE A 70 -9.22 6.35 5.82
C ILE A 70 -9.77 7.42 4.88
N SER A 71 -9.98 7.09 3.60
CA SER A 71 -10.41 8.02 2.56
C SER A 71 -11.89 8.42 2.61
N ASP A 72 -12.77 7.66 3.28
CA ASP A 72 -14.23 7.87 3.20
C ASP A 72 -14.76 9.20 3.76
N PRO A 73 -14.36 9.65 4.97
CA PRO A 73 -14.95 10.85 5.54
C PRO A 73 -14.61 12.07 4.70
N ASP A 74 -15.52 13.04 4.59
CA ASP A 74 -15.19 14.35 4.01
C ASP A 74 -14.32 15.19 4.96
N ASP A 75 -14.49 15.01 6.27
CA ASP A 75 -13.79 15.78 7.30
C ASP A 75 -12.32 15.34 7.45
N PRO A 76 -11.34 16.23 7.25
CA PRO A 76 -9.93 15.88 7.38
C PRO A 76 -9.53 15.36 8.77
N GLY A 77 -10.16 15.87 9.83
CA GLY A 77 -9.90 15.42 11.20
C GLY A 77 -10.32 13.98 11.41
N GLU A 78 -11.48 13.58 10.90
CA GLU A 78 -11.93 12.20 10.96
C GLU A 78 -11.09 11.26 10.10
N ARG A 79 -10.57 11.71 8.95
CA ARG A 79 -9.57 10.92 8.19
C ARG A 79 -8.33 10.63 9.03
N THR A 80 -7.78 11.65 9.69
CA THR A 80 -6.64 11.49 10.61
C THR A 80 -6.98 10.55 11.77
N ASN A 81 -8.20 10.62 12.32
CA ASN A 81 -8.65 9.68 13.35
C ASN A 81 -8.69 8.25 12.82
N ARG A 82 -9.23 8.01 11.63
CA ARG A 82 -9.27 6.68 11.00
C ARG A 82 -7.88 6.11 10.75
N PHE A 83 -6.96 6.91 10.21
CA PHE A 83 -5.56 6.52 10.05
C PHE A 83 -4.93 6.13 11.39
N ASN A 84 -5.12 6.94 12.44
CA ASN A 84 -4.57 6.62 13.76
C ASN A 84 -5.17 5.34 14.33
N ARG A 85 -6.49 5.12 14.21
CA ARG A 85 -7.12 3.86 14.64
C ARG A 85 -6.54 2.65 13.89
N ALA A 86 -6.34 2.76 12.58
CA ALA A 86 -5.70 1.72 11.77
C ALA A 86 -4.27 1.43 12.25
N TRP A 87 -3.42 2.46 12.39
CA TRP A 87 -2.07 2.37 12.94
C TRP A 87 -2.04 1.71 14.32
N GLU A 88 -2.99 2.07 15.20
CA GLU A 88 -3.07 1.56 16.57
C GLU A 88 -3.37 0.07 16.63
N THR A 89 -4.01 -0.53 15.61
CA THR A 89 -4.20 -1.98 15.55
C THR A 89 -2.87 -2.73 15.51
N LEU A 90 -1.85 -2.18 14.84
CA LEU A 90 -0.49 -2.73 14.81
C LEU A 90 0.31 -2.28 16.04
N ALA A 91 0.22 -1.01 16.40
CA ALA A 91 1.12 -0.36 17.36
C ALA A 91 0.71 -0.54 18.83
N LEU A 92 -0.59 -0.69 19.12
CA LEU A 92 -1.15 -0.77 20.48
C LEU A 92 -1.92 -2.06 20.78
N GLY A 93 -2.10 -2.94 19.79
CA GLY A 93 -3.00 -4.11 19.84
C GLY A 93 -2.79 -5.17 20.92
N GLY A 94 -1.85 -4.98 21.85
CA GLY A 94 -1.52 -5.90 22.94
C GLY A 94 -0.72 -7.12 22.48
N ASP A 95 -0.46 -8.04 23.43
CA ASP A 95 0.44 -9.19 23.21
C ASP A 95 -0.06 -10.15 22.11
N GLY A 96 -1.38 -10.36 22.00
CA GLY A 96 -1.95 -11.25 20.99
C GLY A 96 -1.70 -10.75 19.57
N LEU A 97 -1.98 -9.47 19.28
CA LEU A 97 -1.73 -8.88 17.96
C LEU A 97 -0.24 -8.70 17.67
N LYS A 98 0.60 -8.57 18.71
CA LYS A 98 2.07 -8.59 18.56
C LYS A 98 2.58 -9.97 18.11
N GLU A 99 2.13 -11.05 18.73
CA GLU A 99 2.50 -12.42 18.32
C GLU A 99 1.97 -12.76 16.91
N GLU A 100 0.78 -12.26 16.60
CA GLU A 100 0.17 -12.38 15.27
C GLU A 100 1.04 -11.72 14.19
N ALA A 101 1.53 -10.50 14.41
CA ALA A 101 2.40 -9.80 13.45
C ALA A 101 3.65 -10.62 13.11
N GLY A 102 4.30 -11.20 14.12
CA GLY A 102 5.46 -12.08 13.91
C GLY A 102 5.12 -13.34 13.11
N SER A 103 3.92 -13.89 13.31
CA SER A 103 3.43 -15.07 12.57
C SER A 103 3.12 -14.75 11.11
N ILE A 104 2.53 -13.59 10.84
CA ILE A 104 2.28 -13.07 9.49
C ILE A 104 3.60 -12.83 8.76
N LEU A 105 4.55 -12.13 9.38
CA LEU A 105 5.87 -11.90 8.81
C LEU A 105 6.61 -13.21 8.49
N ALA A 106 6.49 -14.23 9.36
CA ALA A 106 7.08 -15.54 9.09
C ALA A 106 6.51 -16.19 7.82
N ILE A 107 5.25 -15.94 7.46
CA ILE A 107 4.66 -16.40 6.20
C ILE A 107 5.17 -15.56 5.03
N ILE A 108 5.21 -14.24 5.17
CA ILE A 108 5.72 -13.32 4.14
C ILE A 108 7.15 -13.71 3.74
N TYR A 109 8.02 -13.98 4.72
CA TYR A 109 9.38 -14.44 4.45
C TYR A 109 9.44 -15.84 3.80
N GLN A 110 8.49 -16.73 4.09
CA GLN A 110 8.38 -18.02 3.40
C GLN A 110 7.93 -17.84 1.94
N GLN A 111 7.01 -16.93 1.66
CA GLN A 111 6.60 -16.58 0.28
C GLN A 111 7.78 -16.03 -0.50
N LYS A 112 8.48 -15.03 0.07
CA LYS A 112 9.70 -14.45 -0.51
C LYS A 112 10.72 -15.52 -0.88
N ALA A 113 11.03 -16.43 0.05
CA ALA A 113 11.98 -17.51 -0.19
C ALA A 113 11.52 -18.48 -1.31
N ALA A 114 10.21 -18.74 -1.42
CA ALA A 114 9.66 -19.60 -2.47
C ALA A 114 9.79 -18.97 -3.87
N VAL A 115 9.58 -17.65 -3.98
CA VAL A 115 9.80 -16.88 -5.20
C VAL A 115 11.27 -16.88 -5.58
N GLU A 116 12.15 -16.52 -4.64
CA GLU A 116 13.60 -16.47 -4.87
C GLU A 116 14.13 -17.83 -5.35
N GLN A 117 13.64 -18.93 -4.78
CA GLN A 117 14.00 -20.28 -5.20
C GLN A 117 13.61 -20.56 -6.65
N ARG A 118 12.41 -20.14 -7.08
CA ARG A 118 11.93 -20.33 -8.45
C ARG A 118 12.71 -19.51 -9.47
N ILE A 119 13.02 -18.26 -9.14
CA ILE A 119 13.88 -17.40 -9.97
C ILE A 119 15.29 -18.01 -10.08
N GLN A 120 15.87 -18.48 -8.97
CA GLN A 120 17.16 -19.18 -8.99
C GLN A 120 17.15 -20.48 -9.82
N ALA A 121 15.99 -21.14 -9.92
CA ALA A 121 15.78 -22.30 -10.77
C ALA A 121 15.56 -21.96 -12.25
N GLY A 122 15.59 -20.67 -12.62
CA GLY A 122 15.53 -20.19 -14.00
C GLY A 122 14.13 -19.79 -14.50
N GLN A 123 13.14 -19.69 -13.62
CA GLN A 123 11.85 -19.08 -13.98
C GLN A 123 11.99 -17.57 -14.11
N SER A 124 11.15 -16.94 -14.94
CA SER A 124 11.02 -15.48 -14.93
C SER A 124 10.46 -15.02 -13.58
N PRO A 125 10.72 -13.77 -13.14
CA PRO A 125 10.08 -13.21 -11.97
C PRO A 125 8.55 -13.33 -12.01
N ALA A 126 7.90 -12.97 -13.12
CA ALA A 126 6.45 -13.06 -13.27
C ALA A 126 5.91 -14.49 -13.10
N ASP A 127 6.55 -15.49 -13.74
CA ASP A 127 6.14 -16.90 -13.58
C ASP A 127 6.35 -17.38 -12.13
N ALA A 128 7.41 -16.91 -11.47
CA ALA A 128 7.69 -17.25 -10.09
C ALA A 128 6.66 -16.65 -9.13
N TYR A 129 6.23 -15.41 -9.39
CA TYR A 129 5.19 -14.72 -8.64
C TYR A 129 3.84 -15.41 -8.86
N GLU A 130 3.38 -15.55 -10.10
CA GLU A 130 2.13 -16.23 -10.46
C GLU A 130 2.02 -17.59 -9.73
N ALA A 131 3.09 -18.38 -9.81
CA ALA A 131 3.08 -19.73 -9.28
C ALA A 131 3.22 -19.81 -7.74
N VAL A 132 3.53 -18.72 -7.05
CA VAL A 132 3.59 -18.64 -5.58
C VAL A 132 2.35 -17.98 -5.03
N TYR A 133 1.86 -16.89 -5.61
CA TYR A 133 0.80 -16.06 -5.02
C TYR A 133 -0.57 -16.32 -5.65
N VAL A 134 -0.63 -16.63 -6.95
CA VAL A 134 -1.90 -16.84 -7.66
C VAL A 134 -2.29 -18.32 -7.65
N ASP A 135 -1.37 -19.19 -8.09
CA ASP A 135 -1.65 -20.62 -8.27
C ASP A 135 -1.72 -21.40 -6.95
N ASP A 136 -1.08 -20.89 -5.89
CA ASP A 136 -0.98 -21.58 -4.61
C ASP A 136 -1.80 -20.87 -3.51
N PRO A 137 -3.09 -21.22 -3.36
CA PRO A 137 -3.97 -20.55 -2.40
C PRO A 137 -3.58 -20.82 -0.95
N LYS A 138 -2.58 -21.67 -0.68
CA LYS A 138 -2.19 -22.00 0.70
C LYS A 138 -1.81 -20.76 1.52
N TRP A 139 -1.34 -19.69 0.87
CA TRP A 139 -0.85 -18.51 1.57
C TRP A 139 -2.00 -17.69 2.13
N ASP A 140 -3.01 -17.36 1.33
CA ASP A 140 -4.21 -16.65 1.78
C ASP A 140 -4.89 -17.41 2.91
N TRP A 141 -4.92 -18.74 2.81
CA TRP A 141 -5.47 -19.60 3.86
C TRP A 141 -4.67 -19.51 5.15
N LYS A 142 -3.34 -19.45 5.09
CA LYS A 142 -2.51 -19.26 6.29
C LYS A 142 -2.75 -17.88 6.90
N PHE A 143 -2.84 -16.83 6.08
CA PHE A 143 -3.10 -15.46 6.54
C PHE A 143 -4.48 -15.32 7.20
N GLU A 144 -5.54 -15.80 6.54
CA GLU A 144 -6.89 -15.80 7.11
C GLU A 144 -6.95 -16.66 8.38
N SER A 145 -6.27 -17.81 8.40
CA SER A 145 -6.25 -18.67 9.61
C SER A 145 -5.59 -17.99 10.81
N ILE A 146 -4.54 -17.21 10.59
CA ILE A 146 -3.86 -16.47 11.67
C ILE A 146 -4.75 -15.32 12.17
N THR A 147 -5.44 -14.64 11.27
CA THR A 147 -6.25 -13.46 11.61
C THR A 147 -7.68 -13.79 12.06
N ASP A 148 -8.13 -15.04 11.94
CA ASP A 148 -9.50 -15.47 12.30
C ASP A 148 -9.90 -15.12 13.74
N GLY A 149 -8.94 -15.15 14.67
CA GLY A 149 -9.14 -14.80 16.08
C GLY A 149 -9.63 -13.36 16.32
N ARG A 150 -9.45 -12.46 15.34
CA ARG A 150 -9.84 -11.05 15.42
C ARG A 150 -11.34 -10.80 15.44
N LYS A 151 -12.15 -11.76 14.98
CA LYS A 151 -13.63 -11.66 14.99
C LYS A 151 -14.18 -11.39 16.40
N GLY A 152 -13.55 -11.95 17.43
CA GLY A 152 -13.91 -11.70 18.83
C GLY A 152 -13.50 -10.32 19.37
N LEU A 153 -12.62 -9.60 18.66
CA LEU A 153 -12.10 -8.27 19.01
C LEU A 153 -12.81 -7.15 18.24
N GLY A 154 -13.73 -7.48 17.32
CA GLY A 154 -14.35 -6.51 16.42
C GLY A 154 -13.40 -5.94 15.36
N LEU A 155 -12.24 -6.57 15.17
CA LEU A 155 -11.25 -6.18 14.16
C LEU A 155 -11.43 -7.01 12.87
N PRO A 156 -11.15 -6.43 11.69
CA PRO A 156 -11.22 -7.17 10.43
C PRO A 156 -10.10 -8.24 10.35
N THR A 157 -10.44 -9.41 9.81
CA THR A 157 -9.45 -10.42 9.38
C THR A 157 -8.77 -9.98 8.08
N TYR A 158 -7.79 -10.76 7.61
CA TYR A 158 -7.13 -10.54 6.32
C TYR A 158 -8.13 -10.41 5.16
N VAL A 159 -9.06 -11.36 5.03
CA VAL A 159 -10.08 -11.31 3.97
C VAL A 159 -11.06 -10.15 4.16
N ASN A 160 -11.37 -9.79 5.41
CA ASN A 160 -12.27 -8.68 5.69
C ASN A 160 -11.64 -7.32 5.31
N LEU A 161 -10.33 -7.14 5.53
CA LEU A 161 -9.63 -5.91 5.14
C LEU A 161 -9.65 -5.75 3.63
N ALA A 162 -9.33 -6.81 2.89
CA ALA A 162 -9.40 -6.82 1.44
C ALA A 162 -10.81 -6.46 0.91
N ALA A 163 -11.87 -6.73 1.67
CA ALA A 163 -13.23 -6.38 1.25
C ALA A 163 -13.53 -4.86 1.27
N VAL A 164 -12.76 -4.07 2.04
CA VAL A 164 -12.95 -2.61 2.22
C VAL A 164 -11.69 -1.81 1.89
N ASP A 165 -10.87 -2.33 0.97
CA ASP A 165 -9.50 -1.93 0.65
C ASP A 165 -9.37 -0.83 -0.41
N TRP A 166 -10.40 -0.02 -0.68
CA TRP A 166 -10.26 1.03 -1.70
C TRP A 166 -9.22 2.10 -1.34
N ASP A 167 -8.78 2.19 -0.08
CA ASP A 167 -7.61 2.97 0.34
C ASP A 167 -6.30 2.55 -0.37
N HIS A 168 -6.25 1.43 -1.08
CA HIS A 168 -5.09 1.00 -1.87
C HIS A 168 -5.13 1.52 -3.32
N PHE A 169 -6.23 2.13 -3.76
CA PHE A 169 -6.48 2.39 -5.17
C PHE A 169 -6.53 3.89 -5.53
N GLY A 170 -5.94 4.22 -6.68
CA GLY A 170 -6.14 5.49 -7.38
C GLY A 170 -5.99 6.74 -6.51
N ALA A 171 -7.05 7.55 -6.45
CA ALA A 171 -7.07 8.77 -5.65
C ALA A 171 -7.19 8.51 -4.13
N ASP A 172 -7.80 7.39 -3.76
CA ASP A 172 -8.03 7.02 -2.37
C ASP A 172 -6.70 6.63 -1.69
N ALA A 173 -5.82 5.90 -2.38
CA ALA A 173 -4.44 5.64 -1.94
C ALA A 173 -3.61 6.89 -1.71
N ARG A 174 -3.66 7.83 -2.66
CA ARG A 174 -2.95 9.11 -2.50
C ARG A 174 -3.46 9.87 -1.28
N LEU A 175 -4.77 9.85 -1.03
CA LEU A 175 -5.37 10.48 0.12
C LEU A 175 -5.00 9.78 1.44
N ALA A 176 -5.04 8.45 1.48
CA ALA A 176 -4.64 7.66 2.64
C ALA A 176 -3.17 7.90 3.02
N TYR A 177 -2.27 7.88 2.02
CA TYR A 177 -0.88 8.28 2.18
C TYR A 177 -0.76 9.71 2.73
N GLN A 178 -1.41 10.69 2.10
CA GLN A 178 -1.33 12.10 2.52
C GLN A 178 -1.76 12.29 3.97
N VAL A 179 -2.85 11.65 4.39
CA VAL A 179 -3.38 11.70 5.76
C VAL A 179 -2.40 11.05 6.74
N GLY A 180 -1.83 9.90 6.40
CA GLY A 180 -0.87 9.21 7.24
C GLY A 180 0.46 9.96 7.36
N HIS A 181 0.97 10.47 6.24
CA HIS A 181 2.18 11.29 6.19
C HIS A 181 2.02 12.57 7.01
N ASP A 182 0.86 13.23 6.95
CA ASP A 182 0.56 14.37 7.82
C ASP A 182 0.64 14.01 9.29
N ALA A 183 0.07 12.87 9.68
CA ALA A 183 0.10 12.39 11.05
C ALA A 183 1.55 12.09 11.50
N ALA A 184 2.38 11.54 10.62
CA ALA A 184 3.80 11.28 10.87
C ALA A 184 4.60 12.58 11.02
N VAL A 185 4.47 13.52 10.08
CA VAL A 185 5.10 14.86 10.13
C VAL A 185 4.67 15.60 11.39
N ALA A 186 3.37 15.62 11.69
CA ALA A 186 2.83 16.22 12.91
C ALA A 186 3.44 15.59 14.16
N HIS A 187 3.52 14.26 14.23
CA HIS A 187 4.15 13.58 15.34
C HIS A 187 5.62 14.01 15.49
N ALA A 188 6.39 14.02 14.40
CA ALA A 188 7.79 14.40 14.38
C ALA A 188 8.05 15.80 14.97
N TYR A 189 7.37 16.84 14.48
CA TYR A 189 7.65 18.22 14.93
C TYR A 189 6.99 18.57 16.27
N GLN A 190 5.88 17.92 16.65
CA GLN A 190 5.17 18.23 17.90
C GLN A 190 5.75 17.50 19.11
N THR A 191 6.14 16.22 18.97
CA THR A 191 6.62 15.41 20.09
C THR A 191 8.15 15.34 20.14
N GLY A 192 8.82 15.51 19.00
CA GLY A 192 10.26 15.26 18.88
C GLY A 192 10.62 13.76 18.88
N ASP A 193 9.64 12.86 18.78
CA ASP A 193 9.86 11.41 18.65
C ASP A 193 9.96 11.01 17.17
N LEU A 194 11.20 11.00 16.66
CA LEU A 194 11.50 10.63 15.28
C LEU A 194 11.19 9.16 14.98
N MET A 195 11.38 8.25 15.94
CA MET A 195 11.24 6.82 15.68
C MET A 195 9.77 6.44 15.50
N THR A 196 8.89 6.95 16.36
CA THR A 196 7.43 6.77 16.18
C THR A 196 6.94 7.48 14.93
N ALA A 197 7.48 8.66 14.60
CA ALA A 197 7.12 9.37 13.38
C ALA A 197 7.49 8.59 12.11
N TYR A 198 8.71 8.05 12.02
CA TYR A 198 9.08 7.16 10.91
C TYR A 198 8.22 5.90 10.86
N ALA A 199 7.90 5.28 12.00
CA ALA A 199 7.07 4.09 12.02
C ALA A 199 5.64 4.38 11.52
N LYS A 200 5.05 5.52 11.91
CA LYS A 200 3.79 6.02 11.34
C LYS A 200 3.91 6.31 9.84
N ASN A 201 5.03 6.87 9.41
CA ASN A 201 5.27 7.14 8.00
C ASN A 201 5.39 5.86 7.17
N ALA A 202 6.06 4.83 7.69
CA ALA A 202 6.12 3.53 7.05
C ALA A 202 4.74 2.92 6.84
N PHE A 203 3.84 3.09 7.82
CA PHE A 203 2.45 2.66 7.67
C PHE A 203 1.70 3.45 6.59
N ALA A 204 1.96 4.76 6.47
CA ALA A 204 1.37 5.59 5.42
C ALA A 204 1.96 5.31 4.03
N ASP A 205 3.26 5.03 3.97
CA ASP A 205 4.02 4.76 2.75
C ASP A 205 3.58 3.46 2.07
N HIS A 206 2.90 2.56 2.78
CA HIS A 206 2.21 1.43 2.15
C HIS A 206 1.31 1.91 0.99
N PHE A 207 0.37 2.83 1.26
CA PHE A 207 -0.53 3.39 0.24
C PHE A 207 0.20 4.22 -0.84
N LEU A 208 1.39 4.75 -0.50
CA LEU A 208 2.25 5.41 -1.49
C LEU A 208 2.85 4.39 -2.46
N GLN A 209 3.30 3.24 -1.98
CA GLN A 209 3.79 2.14 -2.81
C GLN A 209 2.67 1.63 -3.71
N ASP A 210 1.43 1.60 -3.21
CA ASP A 210 0.30 1.16 -4.00
C ASP A 210 0.07 2.03 -5.25
N SER A 211 0.41 3.31 -5.13
CA SER A 211 0.32 4.27 -6.23
C SER A 211 1.38 4.05 -7.34
N PHE A 212 2.25 3.04 -7.21
CA PHE A 212 3.23 2.60 -8.22
C PHE A 212 2.88 1.25 -8.87
N SER A 213 1.69 0.68 -8.66
CA SER A 213 1.19 -0.45 -9.45
C SER A 213 0.11 -0.05 -10.43
N ALA A 214 0.23 -0.56 -11.64
CA ALA A 214 -0.75 -0.36 -12.70
C ALA A 214 -2.18 -0.74 -12.28
N GLY A 215 -2.34 -1.91 -11.65
CA GLY A 215 -3.63 -2.40 -11.19
C GLY A 215 -4.29 -1.47 -10.17
N HIS A 216 -3.51 -0.98 -9.21
CA HIS A 216 -3.99 -0.06 -8.16
C HIS A 216 -4.30 1.33 -8.68
N VAL A 217 -3.54 1.81 -9.66
CA VAL A 217 -3.75 3.15 -10.23
C VAL A 217 -5.01 3.24 -11.08
N ARG A 218 -5.32 2.22 -11.89
CA ARG A 218 -6.40 2.28 -12.89
C ARG A 218 -7.69 1.60 -12.47
N THR A 219 -7.64 0.59 -11.59
CA THR A 219 -8.84 -0.15 -11.16
C THR A 219 -9.77 0.75 -10.33
N PRO A 220 -11.05 0.92 -10.74
CA PRO A 220 -11.99 1.76 -10.01
C PRO A 220 -12.58 1.04 -8.78
N ARG A 221 -11.73 0.62 -7.84
CA ARG A 221 -12.06 -0.28 -6.72
C ARG A 221 -13.28 0.16 -5.92
N ARG A 222 -13.35 1.43 -5.52
CA ARG A 222 -14.48 1.99 -4.78
C ARG A 222 -15.82 1.85 -5.52
N ALA A 223 -15.83 2.05 -6.84
CA ALA A 223 -17.04 1.92 -7.65
C ALA A 223 -17.35 0.46 -8.01
N LEU A 224 -16.32 -0.38 -8.06
CA LEU A 224 -16.39 -1.84 -8.14
C LEU A 224 -16.41 -2.48 -6.75
N HIS A 225 -17.03 -1.79 -5.79
CA HIS A 225 -17.41 -2.35 -4.52
C HIS A 225 -18.91 -2.12 -4.33
N ALA A 226 -19.68 -3.19 -4.14
CA ALA A 226 -21.13 -3.11 -4.05
C ALA A 226 -21.67 -4.13 -3.04
N GLY A 227 -21.31 -3.98 -1.76
CA GLY A 227 -21.85 -4.79 -0.68
C GLY A 227 -21.69 -6.29 -0.94
N ASP A 228 -22.78 -7.07 -0.83
CA ASP A 228 -22.75 -8.53 -0.92
C ASP A 228 -22.62 -9.10 -2.36
N ASP A 229 -22.37 -8.28 -3.39
CA ASP A 229 -22.25 -8.74 -4.78
C ASP A 229 -20.80 -9.12 -5.14
N TYR A 230 -20.47 -10.38 -4.82
CA TYR A 230 -19.15 -10.99 -5.07
C TYR A 230 -18.67 -10.92 -6.51
N ASP A 231 -19.59 -10.88 -7.49
CA ASP A 231 -19.22 -10.82 -8.89
C ASP A 231 -18.63 -9.44 -9.25
N ILE A 232 -18.82 -8.42 -8.42
CA ILE A 232 -18.30 -7.07 -8.63
C ILE A 232 -16.88 -6.91 -8.09
N ASP A 233 -16.57 -7.44 -6.91
CA ASP A 233 -15.19 -7.41 -6.38
C ASP A 233 -14.23 -8.24 -7.25
N PHE A 234 -14.71 -9.36 -7.82
CA PHE A 234 -13.92 -10.16 -8.75
C PHE A 234 -13.56 -9.39 -10.03
N LYS A 235 -14.42 -8.47 -10.49
CA LYS A 235 -14.12 -7.61 -11.65
C LYS A 235 -12.97 -6.66 -11.35
N ALA A 236 -12.93 -6.12 -10.12
CA ALA A 236 -11.80 -5.31 -9.68
C ALA A 236 -10.50 -6.14 -9.75
N LYS A 237 -10.51 -7.39 -9.25
CA LYS A 237 -9.34 -8.27 -9.32
C LYS A 237 -8.88 -8.55 -10.75
N VAL A 238 -9.81 -8.87 -11.66
CA VAL A 238 -9.45 -9.16 -13.06
C VAL A 238 -8.78 -7.98 -13.74
N MET A 239 -9.30 -6.76 -13.57
CA MET A 239 -8.67 -5.57 -14.15
C MET A 239 -7.35 -5.21 -13.45
N HIS A 240 -7.31 -5.36 -12.13
CA HIS A 240 -6.11 -5.17 -11.34
C HIS A 240 -4.94 -6.03 -11.85
N ASP A 241 -5.18 -7.34 -12.00
CA ASP A 241 -4.15 -8.29 -12.42
C ASP A 241 -3.76 -8.10 -13.89
N GLU A 242 -4.74 -7.79 -14.77
CA GLU A 242 -4.51 -7.53 -16.19
C GLU A 242 -3.62 -6.30 -16.40
N ASP A 243 -3.95 -5.19 -15.74
CA ASP A 243 -3.15 -3.98 -15.77
C ASP A 243 -1.76 -4.19 -15.15
N GLY A 244 -1.69 -4.96 -14.06
CA GLY A 244 -0.44 -5.32 -13.41
C GLY A 244 0.51 -6.09 -14.33
N ALA A 245 -0.02 -7.06 -15.08
CA ALA A 245 0.76 -7.92 -15.98
C ALA A 245 1.14 -7.24 -17.31
N HIS A 246 0.21 -6.49 -17.92
CA HIS A 246 0.47 -5.80 -19.18
C HIS A 246 1.26 -4.50 -19.01
N GLY A 247 1.13 -3.87 -17.84
CA GLY A 247 1.68 -2.57 -17.53
C GLY A 247 0.94 -1.42 -18.22
N LEU A 248 1.13 -0.22 -17.69
CA LEU A 248 0.56 1.01 -18.21
C LEU A 248 1.66 2.01 -18.54
N VAL A 249 1.58 2.61 -19.72
CA VAL A 249 2.36 3.78 -20.08
C VAL A 249 1.75 4.99 -19.38
N VAL A 250 2.47 5.51 -18.38
CA VAL A 250 2.01 6.59 -17.52
C VAL A 250 2.98 7.77 -17.58
N SER A 251 2.57 8.92 -17.03
CA SER A 251 3.43 10.10 -17.00
C SER A 251 3.21 11.00 -15.79
N THR A 252 4.28 11.66 -15.33
CA THR A 252 4.20 12.73 -14.32
C THR A 252 3.47 13.96 -14.86
N ALA A 253 3.02 14.83 -13.94
CA ALA A 253 2.38 16.09 -14.28
C ALA A 253 3.41 17.16 -14.75
N GLY A 254 2.91 18.25 -15.33
CA GLY A 254 3.69 19.44 -15.63
C GLY A 254 4.32 19.49 -17.02
N SER A 255 5.01 20.60 -17.31
CA SER A 255 5.58 20.90 -18.64
C SER A 255 6.81 20.07 -19.01
N TYR A 256 7.39 19.37 -18.04
CA TYR A 256 8.51 18.44 -18.20
C TYR A 256 8.08 17.02 -17.81
N SER A 257 6.92 16.58 -18.32
CA SER A 257 6.37 15.26 -18.04
C SER A 257 7.35 14.16 -18.47
N GLN A 258 7.63 13.23 -17.57
CA GLN A 258 8.37 12.01 -17.87
C GLN A 258 7.37 10.88 -18.08
N SER A 259 7.57 10.06 -19.10
CA SER A 259 6.74 8.89 -19.37
C SER A 259 7.52 7.60 -19.20
N TRP A 260 6.89 6.58 -18.62
CA TRP A 260 7.47 5.25 -18.42
C TRP A 260 6.37 4.19 -18.43
N THR A 261 6.77 2.92 -18.50
CA THR A 261 5.86 1.80 -18.30
C THR A 261 5.89 1.37 -16.84
N MET A 262 4.73 1.35 -16.21
CA MET A 262 4.50 0.93 -14.84
C MET A 262 3.83 -0.45 -14.86
N TYR A 263 4.47 -1.46 -14.29
CA TYR A 263 3.85 -2.78 -14.06
C TYR A 263 3.34 -2.87 -12.62
N GLY A 264 2.59 -3.93 -12.33
CA GLY A 264 2.01 -4.17 -11.00
C GLY A 264 2.65 -5.34 -10.26
N ASP A 265 1.87 -5.87 -9.32
CA ASP A 265 2.32 -6.62 -8.16
C ASP A 265 3.00 -7.93 -8.60
N ASN A 266 2.38 -8.69 -9.50
CA ASN A 266 2.93 -9.93 -10.06
C ASN A 266 4.06 -9.74 -11.08
N SER A 267 4.43 -8.50 -11.39
CA SER A 267 5.50 -8.13 -12.33
C SER A 267 6.50 -7.15 -11.70
N PHE A 268 6.49 -7.01 -10.37
CA PHE A 268 7.31 -6.03 -9.66
C PHE A 268 8.81 -6.23 -9.95
N LEU A 269 9.31 -7.46 -9.81
CA LEU A 269 10.72 -7.82 -10.02
C LEU A 269 11.12 -7.99 -11.49
N GLU A 270 10.20 -7.80 -12.45
CA GLU A 270 10.56 -7.87 -13.86
C GLU A 270 11.58 -6.77 -14.21
N PRO A 271 12.62 -7.06 -15.01
CA PRO A 271 13.58 -6.05 -15.46
C PRO A 271 12.91 -4.88 -16.21
N ALA A 272 11.76 -5.13 -16.85
CA ALA A 272 10.98 -4.11 -17.54
C ALA A 272 10.38 -3.07 -16.58
N ASN A 273 10.25 -3.39 -15.29
CA ASN A 273 9.67 -2.52 -14.26
C ASN A 273 10.74 -1.74 -13.46
N ASP A 274 12.02 -1.83 -13.83
CA ASP A 274 13.14 -1.21 -13.10
C ASP A 274 12.98 0.31 -12.90
N ASP A 275 12.58 1.05 -13.94
CA ASP A 275 12.37 2.51 -13.85
C ASP A 275 11.25 2.85 -12.85
N ASN A 276 10.15 2.10 -12.89
CA ASN A 276 9.03 2.28 -11.97
C ASN A 276 9.43 1.97 -10.51
N ARG A 277 10.17 0.88 -10.29
CA ARG A 277 10.70 0.55 -8.95
C ARG A 277 11.63 1.63 -8.42
N GLN A 278 12.51 2.18 -9.26
CA GLN A 278 13.40 3.27 -8.85
C GLN A 278 12.62 4.53 -8.48
N ARG A 279 11.59 4.89 -9.26
CA ARG A 279 10.71 6.03 -8.93
C ARG A 279 9.98 5.81 -7.59
N CYS A 280 9.53 4.60 -7.32
CA CYS A 280 8.94 4.25 -6.03
C CYS A 280 9.94 4.44 -4.88
N LEU A 281 11.18 3.96 -5.03
CA LEU A 281 12.24 4.16 -4.03
C LEU A 281 12.54 5.65 -3.80
N ASP A 282 12.63 6.45 -4.86
CA ASP A 282 12.89 7.89 -4.76
C ASP A 282 11.73 8.62 -4.03
N ALA A 283 10.48 8.21 -4.30
CA ALA A 283 9.30 8.73 -3.61
C ALA A 283 9.31 8.40 -2.11
N LEU A 284 9.59 7.15 -1.76
CA LEU A 284 9.67 6.69 -0.37
C LEU A 284 10.81 7.39 0.39
N GLN A 285 11.99 7.52 -0.23
CA GLN A 285 13.09 8.25 0.38
C GLN A 285 12.72 9.72 0.63
N THR A 286 12.01 10.34 -0.33
CA THR A 286 11.51 11.71 -0.18
C THR A 286 10.49 11.83 0.96
N SER A 287 9.57 10.86 1.07
CA SER A 287 8.60 10.77 2.16
C SER A 287 9.28 10.69 3.54
N ALA A 288 10.24 9.77 3.71
CA ALA A 288 11.00 9.65 4.96
C ALA A 288 11.83 10.91 5.26
N ASP A 289 12.43 11.54 4.24
CA ASP A 289 13.22 12.76 4.40
C ASP A 289 12.38 13.95 4.91
N GLU A 290 11.12 14.08 4.48
CA GLU A 290 10.21 15.12 4.99
C GLU A 290 9.90 14.91 6.49
N VAL A 291 9.74 13.67 6.94
CA VAL A 291 9.56 13.36 8.37
C VAL A 291 10.80 13.73 9.19
N PHE A 292 11.99 13.41 8.68
CA PHE A 292 13.24 13.82 9.31
C PHE A 292 13.38 15.34 9.39
N GLU A 293 13.07 16.04 8.30
CA GLU A 293 13.15 17.49 8.25
C GLU A 293 12.17 18.13 9.24
N ALA A 294 10.95 17.60 9.38
CA ALA A 294 9.97 18.05 10.36
C ALA A 294 10.51 17.95 11.79
N TRP A 295 11.10 16.79 12.10
CA TRP A 295 11.71 16.52 13.40
C TRP A 295 12.90 17.45 13.69
N TRP A 296 13.77 17.64 12.70
CA TRP A 296 15.00 18.43 12.84
C TRP A 296 14.72 19.93 12.97
N THR A 297 13.84 20.46 12.12
CA THR A 297 13.47 21.87 12.11
C THR A 297 12.48 22.22 13.22
N LYS A 298 11.72 21.22 13.70
CA LYS A 298 10.55 21.40 14.57
C LYS A 298 9.45 22.23 13.93
N GLU A 299 9.35 22.14 12.60
CA GLU A 299 8.35 22.83 11.80
C GLU A 299 7.50 21.85 11.01
N ASN A 300 6.32 22.32 10.59
CA ASN A 300 5.46 21.57 9.68
C ASN A 300 5.97 21.73 8.24
N VAL A 301 6.72 20.75 7.75
CA VAL A 301 7.35 20.75 6.42
C VAL A 301 6.59 19.94 5.36
N ARG A 302 5.27 19.79 5.53
CA ARG A 302 4.36 19.08 4.61
C ARG A 302 4.43 19.67 3.19
N ARG A 303 5.25 19.07 2.32
CA ARG A 303 5.40 19.47 0.91
C ARG A 303 4.87 18.42 -0.05
N TYR A 304 4.82 17.16 0.38
CA TYR A 304 4.41 16.02 -0.44
C TYR A 304 5.29 15.82 -1.67
N GLY A 305 6.60 16.03 -1.54
CA GLY A 305 7.54 15.82 -2.65
C GLY A 305 7.52 14.38 -3.20
N ALA A 306 7.12 13.40 -2.38
CA ALA A 306 6.91 12.03 -2.84
C ALA A 306 5.88 11.91 -3.98
N LEU A 307 4.86 12.79 -4.01
CA LEU A 307 3.83 12.77 -5.04
C LEU A 307 4.32 13.25 -6.41
N ASP A 308 5.47 13.95 -6.48
CA ASP A 308 6.06 14.41 -7.74
C ASP A 308 6.60 13.25 -8.60
N PHE A 309 6.87 12.10 -7.96
CA PHE A 309 7.30 10.87 -8.64
C PHE A 309 6.14 10.04 -9.17
N LEU A 310 4.92 10.29 -8.70
CA LEU A 310 3.75 9.53 -9.10
C LEU A 310 3.29 9.89 -10.51
N PRO A 311 2.71 8.92 -11.23
CA PRO A 311 2.02 9.24 -12.47
C PRO A 311 0.78 10.09 -12.18
N THR A 312 0.31 10.83 -13.18
CA THR A 312 -1.06 11.37 -13.13
C THR A 312 -2.04 10.22 -13.30
N LEU A 313 -3.13 10.19 -12.53
CA LEU A 313 -4.19 9.20 -12.72
C LEU A 313 -4.73 9.25 -14.16
N GLU A 314 -4.84 10.45 -14.74
CA GLU A 314 -5.32 10.65 -16.11
C GLU A 314 -4.45 9.94 -17.17
N SER A 315 -3.13 9.88 -16.96
CA SER A 315 -2.22 9.23 -17.93
C SER A 315 -2.50 7.74 -18.10
N ALA A 316 -2.95 7.06 -17.04
CA ALA A 316 -3.31 5.63 -17.07
C ALA A 316 -4.49 5.30 -18.01
N PHE A 317 -5.31 6.30 -18.35
CA PHE A 317 -6.49 6.15 -19.22
C PHE A 317 -6.26 6.67 -20.65
N LYS A 318 -5.06 7.17 -20.97
CA LYS A 318 -4.72 7.71 -22.29
C LYS A 318 -3.99 6.70 -23.15
N ALA A 319 -4.06 6.89 -24.47
CA ALA A 319 -3.20 6.19 -25.42
C ALA A 319 -1.72 6.42 -25.05
N PRO A 320 -0.84 5.41 -25.21
CA PRO A 320 -1.05 4.17 -25.96
C PRO A 320 -1.68 3.02 -25.16
N ASN A 321 -2.13 3.23 -23.94
CA ASN A 321 -2.75 2.17 -23.13
C ASN A 321 -4.01 1.62 -23.79
N ASP A 322 -4.21 0.31 -23.67
CA ASP A 322 -5.47 -0.33 -24.04
C ASP A 322 -6.62 0.21 -23.20
N GLN A 323 -7.84 0.10 -23.75
CA GLN A 323 -9.04 0.51 -23.02
C GLN A 323 -9.19 -0.33 -21.74
N PRO A 324 -9.49 0.29 -20.59
CA PRO A 324 -9.66 -0.45 -19.35
C PRO A 324 -10.86 -1.40 -19.44
N LEU A 325 -10.77 -2.56 -18.78
CA LEU A 325 -11.89 -3.51 -18.68
C LEU A 325 -13.12 -2.86 -18.01
N TYR A 326 -12.88 -2.00 -17.02
CA TYR A 326 -13.93 -1.27 -16.31
C TYR A 326 -13.56 0.21 -16.19
N HIS A 327 -14.53 1.09 -16.43
CA HIS A 327 -14.35 2.53 -16.35
C HIS A 327 -15.60 3.18 -15.75
N ILE A 328 -15.41 4.18 -14.89
CA ILE A 328 -16.52 4.96 -14.34
C ILE A 328 -16.95 5.99 -15.39
N HIS A 329 -18.08 5.75 -16.04
CA HIS A 329 -18.70 6.80 -16.86
C HIS A 329 -19.28 7.87 -15.94
N ALA A 330 -18.80 9.11 -16.05
CA ALA A 330 -19.56 10.25 -15.55
C ALA A 330 -20.90 10.29 -16.29
N ARG A 331 -22.00 9.93 -15.63
CA ARG A 331 -23.33 10.26 -16.13
C ARG A 331 -23.53 11.77 -15.94
N GLU A 332 -23.91 12.47 -17.00
CA GLU A 332 -24.45 13.83 -16.86
C GLU A 332 -25.54 13.84 -15.78
N GLY A 333 -25.35 14.66 -14.74
CA GLY A 333 -26.31 14.83 -13.64
C GLY A 333 -26.19 13.86 -12.46
N CYS A 334 -25.13 13.04 -12.35
CA CYS A 334 -24.91 12.23 -11.16
C CYS A 334 -24.11 12.99 -10.08
N GLU A 335 -24.78 13.41 -9.01
CA GLU A 335 -24.16 14.14 -7.88
C GLU A 335 -23.14 13.30 -7.08
N LEU A 336 -23.12 11.97 -7.27
CA LEU A 336 -22.17 11.05 -6.62
C LEU A 336 -20.81 10.96 -7.33
N CYS A 337 -20.64 11.59 -8.49
CA CYS A 337 -19.42 11.49 -9.32
C CYS A 337 -18.51 12.72 -9.21
N GLY A 338 -18.28 13.23 -7.99
CA GLY A 338 -17.10 14.04 -7.63
C GLY A 338 -16.83 15.38 -8.33
N ASN A 339 -17.64 15.81 -9.31
CA ASN A 339 -17.39 17.05 -10.03
C ASN A 339 -18.32 18.18 -9.57
N LYS A 340 -17.97 18.82 -8.45
CA LYS A 340 -18.20 20.27 -8.31
C LYS A 340 -16.86 20.97 -8.44
N VAL A 341 -16.49 21.28 -9.68
CA VAL A 341 -15.53 22.35 -9.95
C VAL A 341 -16.23 23.64 -9.51
N GLN A 342 -15.88 24.13 -8.33
CA GLN A 342 -16.25 25.48 -7.91
C GLN A 342 -15.46 26.47 -8.76
N GLY A 343 -16.17 27.34 -9.47
CA GLY A 343 -15.65 28.59 -10.03
C GLY A 343 -15.85 29.74 -9.07
#